data_AF-T1J250-F1
#
_entry.id   AF-T1J250-F1
#
_cell.length_a   1.000
_cell.length_b   1.000
_cell.length_c   1.000
_cell.angle_alpha   90.00
_cell.angle_beta   90.00
_cell.angle_gamma   90.00
#
_symmetry.space_group_name_H-M   'P 1'
#
loop_
_entity.id
_entity.type
_entity.pdbx_description
1 polymer ?
#
loop_
_entity_poly.entity_id
_entity_poly.type
_entity_poly.pdbx_seq_one_letter_code
_entity_poly.pdbx_strand_id
1 'polypeptide(L)'
;MALRTAAAKKTPLIAQIRSIPAYLAMQTIKSVKSLRQQKSIQRKLNPPGDKVIKYKCHLCNTVNDVFKARGWQETNDDDWDICWCDSYGFKDMFDACYMDDGRKICHFRNHYELTRKNLIMKNLKRLRKLLEKTRSKTEAEKCDICPVTFELPSEYHIFVEEFRKNPGHTWIMKPAAKSQGKGIFLFQKLKDITDWKKNQLDPEKEMPETYVVQRYVANPYLIGGRKFDLRVYVLVTSYNPLKVWLYREGFARFSTIPFSLDSIENMCKHYHTLTTIIFIEFNLCNTLLDIDIHLTNVAVQKTTVNYDPEKGCKWALLKLRTYLAAKHGEDVVYKIIDDIIEVVIKSLQAVQKIMISDKHCFELYGYDILIDQQMKPWLIEVNASPALTASNQEDYSLKFSMLNDVMEVIDFGSKLVGNEKRVGGFDLIWNDGPVYFSTYCDHCKLNRRPPIRNAFLAASSSKGCLNSRTDVFPPTSTPRRVALRKRDPE
;
A
#
# COMPACT_ATOMS: atom_id res chain seq x y z
N MET A 1 38.10 -52.25 -27.45
CA MET A 1 38.96 -52.03 -26.28
C MET A 1 39.06 -50.52 -26.04
N ALA A 2 38.07 -49.94 -25.36
CA ALA A 2 38.05 -48.59 -24.79
C ALA A 2 36.64 -48.34 -24.23
N LEU A 3 36.42 -48.79 -22.99
CA LEU A 3 35.18 -48.59 -22.24
C LEU A 3 35.54 -47.79 -20.98
N ARG A 4 34.75 -46.75 -20.70
CA ARG A 4 34.59 -46.05 -19.40
C ARG A 4 35.74 -45.14 -18.94
N THR A 5 35.58 -43.82 -19.11
CA THR A 5 36.04 -42.81 -18.13
C THR A 5 35.47 -41.42 -18.46
N ALA A 6 34.25 -41.12 -17.99
CA ALA A 6 33.72 -39.75 -17.96
C ALA A 6 32.60 -39.56 -16.91
N ALA A 7 32.79 -40.11 -15.70
CA ALA A 7 31.87 -39.90 -14.58
C ALA A 7 32.63 -39.93 -13.25
N ALA A 8 33.39 -38.87 -12.92
CA ALA A 8 33.95 -38.66 -11.57
C ALA A 8 34.60 -37.26 -11.40
N LYS A 9 33.82 -36.16 -11.38
CA LYS A 9 34.27 -34.86 -10.83
C LYS A 9 33.10 -34.04 -10.26
N LYS A 10 32.45 -34.53 -9.18
CA LYS A 10 31.51 -33.74 -8.36
C LYS A 10 31.50 -34.23 -6.90
N THR A 11 32.63 -34.10 -6.19
CA THR A 11 32.70 -34.07 -4.70
C THR A 11 34.18 -33.91 -4.31
N PRO A 12 34.63 -32.70 -3.93
CA PRO A 12 35.03 -32.50 -2.53
C PRO A 12 34.93 -31.01 -2.11
N LEU A 13 33.73 -30.48 -1.86
CA LEU A 13 33.60 -29.23 -1.08
C LEU A 13 32.69 -29.40 0.16
N ILE A 14 31.88 -30.47 0.19
CA ILE A 14 30.96 -30.76 1.29
C ILE A 14 31.66 -31.46 2.47
N ALA A 15 32.85 -32.02 2.27
CA ALA A 15 33.61 -32.71 3.32
C ALA A 15 34.48 -31.79 4.20
N GLN A 16 34.85 -30.58 3.73
CA GLN A 16 35.68 -29.65 4.50
C GLN A 16 34.89 -28.74 5.46
N ILE A 17 33.55 -28.71 5.36
CA ILE A 17 32.70 -27.88 6.23
C ILE A 17 32.25 -28.64 7.49
N ARG A 18 32.40 -29.98 7.52
CA ARG A 18 31.99 -30.83 8.66
C ARG A 18 33.02 -30.99 9.78
N SER A 19 34.19 -30.34 9.69
CA SER A 19 35.27 -30.49 10.68
C SER A 19 35.59 -29.22 11.48
N ILE A 20 34.78 -28.16 11.41
CA ILE A 20 34.96 -26.99 12.29
C ILE A 20 34.39 -27.35 13.68
N PRO A 21 35.22 -27.44 14.73
CA PRO A 21 34.73 -27.69 16.09
C PRO A 21 33.76 -26.59 16.51
N ALA A 22 32.60 -26.96 17.06
CA ALA A 22 31.53 -26.02 17.42
C ALA A 22 32.02 -24.84 18.30
N TYR A 23 33.07 -25.05 19.10
CA TYR A 23 33.70 -24.02 19.90
C TYR A 23 34.39 -22.91 19.08
N LEU A 24 35.08 -23.26 17.99
CA LEU A 24 35.71 -22.29 17.08
C LEU A 24 34.66 -21.48 16.33
N ALA A 25 33.56 -22.10 15.90
CA ALA A 25 32.42 -21.39 15.31
C ALA A 25 31.78 -20.40 16.32
N MET A 26 31.62 -20.80 17.57
CA MET A 26 31.12 -19.91 18.63
C MET A 26 32.08 -18.77 18.96
N GLN A 27 33.40 -19.00 18.95
CA GLN A 27 34.40 -17.94 19.16
C GLN A 27 34.40 -16.92 18.02
N THR A 28 34.29 -17.36 16.77
CA THR A 28 34.16 -16.47 15.61
C THR A 28 32.87 -15.67 15.65
N ILE A 29 31.74 -16.28 16.05
CA ILE A 29 30.47 -15.56 16.25
C ILE A 29 30.59 -14.53 17.39
N LYS A 30 31.29 -14.86 18.49
CA LYS A 30 31.53 -13.93 19.60
C LYS A 30 32.46 -12.77 19.20
N SER A 31 33.51 -13.02 18.39
CA SER A 31 34.42 -11.96 17.94
C SER A 31 33.79 -11.05 16.88
N VAL A 32 32.96 -11.60 15.98
CA VAL A 32 32.17 -10.79 15.04
C VAL A 32 31.14 -9.93 15.78
N LYS A 33 30.49 -10.48 16.82
CA LYS A 33 29.59 -9.72 17.70
C LYS A 33 30.32 -8.61 18.47
N SER A 34 31.54 -8.87 18.99
CA SER A 34 32.31 -7.85 19.71
C SER A 34 32.85 -6.75 18.80
N LEU A 35 33.30 -7.08 17.58
CA LEU A 35 33.72 -6.11 16.56
C LEU A 35 32.54 -5.25 16.08
N ARG A 36 31.34 -5.84 15.95
CA ARG A 36 30.10 -5.10 15.63
C ARG A 36 29.69 -4.15 16.77
N GLN A 37 29.86 -4.56 18.03
CA GLN A 37 29.63 -3.72 19.20
C GLN A 37 30.62 -2.55 19.31
N GLN A 38 31.91 -2.80 19.02
CA GLN A 38 32.93 -1.75 19.03
C GLN A 38 32.67 -0.68 17.95
N LYS A 39 32.22 -1.07 16.75
CA LYS A 39 31.80 -0.11 15.71
C LYS A 39 30.58 0.72 16.10
N SER A 40 29.63 0.18 16.86
CA SER A 40 28.46 0.96 17.33
C SER A 40 28.82 1.98 18.42
N ILE A 41 29.80 1.66 19.27
CA ILE A 41 30.33 2.58 20.28
C ILE A 41 31.07 3.75 19.61
N GLN A 42 31.85 3.48 18.55
CA GLN A 42 32.52 4.53 17.78
C GLN A 42 31.54 5.50 17.09
N ARG A 43 30.35 5.01 16.66
CA ARG A 43 29.31 5.88 16.08
C ARG A 43 28.70 6.88 17.06
N LYS A 44 28.74 6.62 18.37
CA LYS A 44 28.19 7.53 19.40
C LYS A 44 29.05 8.76 19.67
N LEU A 45 30.28 8.81 19.15
CA LEU A 45 31.26 9.85 19.49
C LEU A 45 31.36 11.00 18.47
N ASN A 46 30.70 10.92 17.30
CA ASN A 46 30.76 11.96 16.29
C ASN A 46 29.53 12.88 16.34
N PRO A 47 29.69 14.22 16.24
CA PRO A 47 28.58 15.15 16.26
C PRO A 47 27.64 14.96 15.04
N PRO A 48 26.33 15.18 15.20
CA PRO A 48 25.30 14.81 14.21
C PRO A 48 25.23 15.67 12.93
N GLY A 49 26.09 16.68 12.77
CA GLY A 49 25.97 17.68 11.70
C GLY A 49 26.47 17.27 10.31
N ASP A 50 27.49 16.42 10.21
CA ASP A 50 28.24 16.16 8.95
C ASP A 50 28.23 14.70 8.48
N LYS A 51 27.38 13.85 9.08
CA LYS A 51 27.34 12.44 8.69
C LYS A 51 26.62 12.28 7.35
N VAL A 52 27.36 11.85 6.33
CA VAL A 52 26.78 11.38 5.07
C VAL A 52 25.91 10.15 5.35
N ILE A 53 24.61 10.27 5.09
CA ILE A 53 23.64 9.18 5.26
C ILE A 53 23.92 8.10 4.22
N LYS A 54 24.05 6.86 4.68
CA LYS A 54 24.21 5.68 3.83
C LYS A 54 22.89 4.96 3.64
N TYR A 55 22.54 4.63 2.40
CA TYR A 55 21.31 3.89 2.08
C TYR A 55 21.58 2.58 1.38
N LYS A 56 20.69 1.60 1.63
CA LYS A 56 20.61 0.34 0.90
C LYS A 56 19.24 0.27 0.23
N CYS A 57 19.22 0.22 -1.10
CA CYS A 57 17.99 0.16 -1.89
C CYS A 57 18.21 -0.65 -3.16
N HIS A 58 17.65 -1.85 -3.23
CA HIS A 58 17.78 -2.72 -4.42
C HIS A 58 16.78 -2.34 -5.53
N LEU A 59 15.92 -1.35 -5.29
CA LEU A 59 14.89 -0.93 -6.23
C LEU A 59 15.42 0.18 -7.14
N CYS A 60 15.44 -0.06 -8.46
CA CYS A 60 15.70 0.97 -9.46
C CYS A 60 14.42 1.76 -9.78
N ASN A 61 13.91 2.52 -8.81
CA ASN A 61 12.69 3.33 -8.96
C ASN A 61 12.85 4.70 -8.28
N THR A 62 11.75 5.46 -8.19
CA THR A 62 11.71 6.83 -7.65
C THR A 62 12.27 6.94 -6.22
N VAL A 63 12.30 5.86 -5.43
CA VAL A 63 12.96 5.87 -4.10
C VAL A 63 14.46 6.10 -4.23
N ASN A 64 15.12 5.37 -5.15
CA ASN A 64 16.56 5.49 -5.39
C ASN A 64 16.88 6.90 -5.93
N ASP A 65 16.01 7.45 -6.79
CA ASP A 65 16.15 8.83 -7.28
C ASP A 65 16.12 9.86 -6.15
N VAL A 66 15.20 9.71 -5.19
CA VAL A 66 15.12 10.60 -4.01
C VAL A 66 16.39 10.51 -3.17
N PHE A 67 16.92 9.31 -2.92
CA PHE A 67 18.15 9.16 -2.14
C PHE A 67 19.36 9.79 -2.83
N LYS A 68 19.49 9.59 -4.15
CA LYS A 68 20.53 10.24 -4.96
C LYS A 68 20.39 11.76 -4.97
N ALA A 69 19.18 12.28 -5.13
CA ALA A 69 18.93 13.72 -5.13
C ALA A 69 19.25 14.40 -3.78
N ARG A 70 19.18 13.65 -2.68
CA ARG A 70 19.57 14.11 -1.33
C ARG A 70 21.08 14.03 -1.08
N GLY A 71 21.86 13.55 -2.06
CA GLY A 71 23.31 13.36 -1.91
C GLY A 71 23.69 12.22 -0.95
N TRP A 72 22.77 11.28 -0.69
CA TRP A 72 23.05 10.14 0.17
C TRP A 72 23.91 9.10 -0.57
N GLN A 73 24.68 8.33 0.19
CA GLN A 73 25.62 7.36 -0.37
C GLN A 73 25.00 5.96 -0.42
N GLU A 74 24.94 5.36 -1.61
CA GLU A 74 24.54 3.96 -1.77
C GLU A 74 25.60 3.03 -1.19
N THR A 75 25.16 1.97 -0.50
CA THR A 75 26.06 0.93 0.01
C THR A 75 25.44 -0.46 -0.11
N ASN A 76 26.30 -1.45 -0.37
CA ASN A 76 25.95 -2.86 -0.36
C ASN A 76 26.33 -3.56 0.96
N ASP A 77 27.15 -2.91 1.79
CA ASP A 77 27.66 -3.43 3.05
C ASP A 77 26.58 -3.48 4.14
N ASP A 78 26.91 -4.05 5.30
CA ASP A 78 26.07 -4.04 6.51
C ASP A 78 26.07 -2.66 7.22
N ASP A 79 26.82 -1.68 6.69
CA ASP A 79 26.98 -0.33 7.22
C ASP A 79 26.06 0.67 6.50
N TRP A 80 24.77 0.64 6.83
CA TRP A 80 23.74 1.53 6.30
C TRP A 80 22.96 2.21 7.43
N ASP A 81 22.35 3.36 7.13
CA ASP A 81 21.46 4.12 8.02
C ASP A 81 19.99 3.88 7.67
N ILE A 82 19.68 3.76 6.37
CA ILE A 82 18.35 3.40 5.89
C ILE A 82 18.41 2.23 4.92
N CYS A 83 17.52 1.26 5.13
CA CYS A 83 17.25 0.20 4.16
C CYS A 83 15.83 0.36 3.61
N TRP A 84 15.73 0.55 2.30
CA TRP A 84 14.48 0.47 1.58
C TRP A 84 14.43 -0.81 0.73
N CYS A 85 13.47 -1.68 1.02
CA CYS A 85 13.33 -2.97 0.35
C CYS A 85 11.87 -3.22 -0.01
N ASP A 86 11.60 -4.28 -0.78
CA ASP A 86 10.26 -4.81 -0.93
C ASP A 86 9.88 -5.73 0.25
N SER A 87 8.62 -6.16 0.30
CA SER A 87 8.10 -7.03 1.34
C SER A 87 8.75 -8.43 1.37
N TYR A 88 9.39 -8.87 0.29
CA TYR A 88 9.99 -10.20 0.18
C TYR A 88 11.43 -10.22 0.71
N GLY A 89 12.23 -9.22 0.34
CA GLY A 89 13.62 -9.07 0.80
C GLY A 89 13.75 -8.60 2.25
N PHE A 90 12.68 -8.06 2.84
CA PHE A 90 12.67 -7.58 4.22
C PHE A 90 13.08 -8.65 5.24
N LYS A 91 12.54 -9.87 5.13
CA LYS A 91 12.67 -10.91 6.16
C LYS A 91 14.13 -11.34 6.35
N ASP A 92 14.81 -11.60 5.25
CA ASP A 92 16.21 -12.02 5.26
C ASP A 92 17.14 -10.89 5.76
N MET A 93 16.82 -9.63 5.41
CA MET A 93 17.61 -8.49 5.85
C MET A 93 17.46 -8.18 7.34
N PHE A 94 16.24 -8.21 7.88
CA PHE A 94 15.99 -7.86 9.28
C PHE A 94 16.66 -8.87 10.22
N ASP A 95 16.53 -10.16 9.93
CA ASP A 95 17.04 -11.21 10.83
C ASP A 95 18.57 -11.37 10.75
N ALA A 96 19.21 -10.95 9.64
CA ALA A 96 20.65 -11.02 9.45
C ALA A 96 21.43 -9.84 10.05
N CYS A 97 20.77 -8.68 10.25
CA CYS A 97 21.43 -7.44 10.62
C CYS A 97 21.23 -7.06 12.09
N TYR A 98 22.30 -6.60 12.74
CA TYR A 98 22.17 -5.90 14.02
C TYR A 98 21.61 -4.49 13.77
N MET A 99 20.55 -4.11 14.49
CA MET A 99 19.90 -2.81 14.38
C MET A 99 20.39 -1.93 15.53
N ASP A 100 21.23 -0.94 15.22
CA ASP A 100 21.68 0.06 16.19
C ASP A 100 20.81 1.33 16.16
N ASP A 101 20.99 2.17 17.17
CA ASP A 101 20.27 3.44 17.31
C ASP A 101 20.54 4.33 16.09
N GLY A 102 19.46 4.68 15.37
CA GLY A 102 19.51 5.52 14.17
C GLY A 102 19.24 4.79 12.86
N ARG A 103 19.28 3.44 12.84
CA ARG A 103 18.89 2.66 11.65
C ARG A 103 17.39 2.68 11.41
N LYS A 104 17.01 2.70 10.14
CA LYS A 104 15.61 2.64 9.72
C LYS A 104 15.37 1.65 8.58
N ILE A 105 14.22 0.98 8.61
CA ILE A 105 13.74 0.07 7.57
C ILE A 105 12.27 0.33 7.26
N CYS A 106 11.89 0.23 5.98
CA CYS A 106 10.58 0.68 5.47
C CYS A 106 9.42 -0.31 5.65
N HIS A 107 9.53 -1.31 6.53
CA HIS A 107 8.47 -2.28 6.80
C HIS A 107 8.39 -2.68 8.27
N PHE A 108 7.18 -2.94 8.77
CA PHE A 108 6.97 -3.68 10.01
C PHE A 108 6.99 -5.19 9.77
N ARG A 109 7.50 -5.97 10.74
CA ARG A 109 7.73 -7.42 10.58
C ARG A 109 6.48 -8.22 10.17
N ASN A 110 5.35 -7.88 10.76
CA ASN A 110 4.06 -8.51 10.50
C ASN A 110 3.06 -7.55 9.84
N HIS A 111 3.53 -6.67 8.95
CA HIS A 111 2.70 -5.76 8.15
C HIS A 111 1.52 -6.48 7.44
N TYR A 112 1.69 -7.78 7.14
CA TYR A 112 0.66 -8.62 6.53
C TYR A 112 -0.62 -8.75 7.37
N GLU A 113 -0.60 -8.48 8.68
CA GLU A 113 -1.80 -8.42 9.53
C GLU A 113 -2.79 -7.32 9.08
N LEU A 114 -2.26 -6.26 8.45
CA LEU A 114 -3.04 -5.16 7.86
C LEU A 114 -3.28 -5.36 6.37
N THR A 115 -2.31 -5.89 5.63
CA THR A 115 -2.37 -5.90 4.15
C THR A 115 -3.02 -7.14 3.56
N ARG A 116 -3.05 -8.28 4.29
CA ARG A 116 -3.79 -9.46 3.84
C ARG A 116 -5.28 -9.29 4.08
N LYS A 117 -6.07 -9.55 3.03
CA LYS A 117 -7.52 -9.33 2.99
C LYS A 117 -8.27 -10.10 4.08
N ASN A 118 -7.89 -11.33 4.37
CA ASN A 118 -8.52 -12.13 5.43
C ASN A 118 -8.12 -11.65 6.84
N LEU A 119 -6.85 -11.28 7.05
CA LEU A 119 -6.33 -10.88 8.36
C LEU A 119 -6.90 -9.52 8.80
N ILE A 120 -6.95 -8.52 7.92
CA ILE A 120 -7.55 -7.24 8.28
C ILE A 120 -9.03 -7.40 8.66
N MET A 121 -9.78 -8.26 7.97
CA MET A 121 -11.18 -8.53 8.33
C MET A 121 -11.30 -9.24 9.68
N LYS A 122 -10.45 -10.22 9.96
CA LYS A 122 -10.39 -10.89 11.25
C LYS A 122 -10.08 -9.90 12.38
N ASN A 123 -9.15 -8.99 12.15
CA ASN A 123 -8.72 -7.98 13.11
C ASN A 123 -9.78 -6.89 13.33
N LEU A 124 -10.48 -6.45 12.27
CA LEU A 124 -11.64 -5.54 12.37
C LEU A 124 -12.78 -6.19 13.16
N LYS A 125 -13.13 -7.45 12.88
CA LYS A 125 -14.14 -8.21 13.65
C LYS A 125 -13.77 -8.28 15.14
N ARG A 126 -12.49 -8.44 15.48
CA ARG A 126 -11.99 -8.41 16.87
C ARG A 126 -12.13 -7.03 17.52
N LEU A 127 -11.71 -5.97 16.81
CA LEU A 127 -11.83 -4.60 17.31
C LEU A 127 -13.29 -4.23 17.55
N ARG A 128 -14.18 -4.55 16.62
CA ARG A 128 -15.62 -4.30 16.75
C ARG A 128 -16.18 -4.94 18.03
N LYS A 129 -15.95 -6.25 18.24
CA LYS A 129 -16.38 -6.96 19.46
C LYS A 129 -15.81 -6.35 20.74
N LEU A 130 -14.59 -5.84 20.70
CA LEU A 130 -13.98 -5.14 21.84
C LEU A 130 -14.71 -3.81 22.12
N LEU A 131 -15.00 -3.01 21.09
CA LEU A 131 -15.69 -1.74 21.22
C LEU A 131 -17.14 -1.92 21.70
N GLU A 132 -17.84 -2.94 21.22
CA GLU A 132 -19.18 -3.29 21.72
C GLU A 132 -19.17 -3.61 23.23
N LYS A 133 -18.11 -4.25 23.73
CA LYS A 133 -17.97 -4.60 25.15
C LYS A 133 -17.51 -3.45 26.05
N THR A 134 -16.63 -2.58 25.53
CA THR A 134 -15.91 -1.57 26.33
C THR A 134 -16.42 -0.15 26.16
N ARG A 135 -17.16 0.13 25.08
CA ARG A 135 -17.69 1.46 24.75
C ARG A 135 -19.18 1.38 24.45
N SER A 136 -19.56 1.40 23.18
CA SER A 136 -20.94 1.41 22.73
C SER A 136 -21.08 0.71 21.39
N LYS A 137 -22.33 0.33 21.05
CA LYS A 137 -22.67 -0.21 19.73
C LYS A 137 -22.39 0.80 18.60
N THR A 138 -22.68 2.08 18.83
CA THR A 138 -22.42 3.15 17.85
C THR A 138 -20.92 3.34 17.56
N GLU A 139 -20.05 3.21 18.56
CA GLU A 139 -18.60 3.26 18.35
C GLU A 139 -18.09 2.02 17.59
N ALA A 140 -18.73 0.87 17.78
CA ALA A 140 -18.40 -0.36 17.09
C ALA A 140 -18.83 -0.37 15.62
N GLU A 141 -19.96 0.26 15.30
CA GLU A 141 -20.43 0.46 13.92
C GLU A 141 -19.44 1.28 13.08
N LYS A 142 -18.60 2.12 13.71
CA LYS A 142 -17.50 2.81 13.03
C LYS A 142 -16.42 1.85 12.49
N CYS A 143 -16.41 0.58 12.90
CA CYS A 143 -15.55 -0.45 12.32
C CYS A 143 -16.10 -1.05 11.01
N ASP A 144 -17.32 -0.70 10.60
CA ASP A 144 -17.94 -1.18 9.35
C ASP A 144 -17.43 -0.38 8.13
N ILE A 145 -16.10 -0.36 8.01
CA ILE A 145 -15.31 0.33 6.98
C ILE A 145 -15.07 -0.53 5.74
N CYS A 146 -15.30 -1.84 5.84
CA CYS A 146 -15.23 -2.79 4.73
C CYS A 146 -16.63 -3.34 4.45
N PRO A 147 -16.97 -3.67 3.19
CA PRO A 147 -18.20 -4.40 2.91
C PRO A 147 -18.22 -5.74 3.65
N VAL A 148 -19.43 -6.29 3.86
CA VAL A 148 -19.62 -7.58 4.54
C VAL A 148 -18.73 -8.66 3.90
N THR A 149 -17.92 -9.34 4.70
CA THR A 149 -16.84 -10.20 4.21
C THR A 149 -16.71 -11.49 5.02
N PHE A 150 -16.47 -12.59 4.31
CA PHE A 150 -16.30 -13.94 4.83
C PHE A 150 -15.03 -14.60 4.27
N GLU A 151 -14.32 -15.36 5.10
CA GLU A 151 -13.18 -16.19 4.69
C GLU A 151 -13.64 -17.61 4.36
N LEU A 152 -13.26 -18.13 3.19
CA LEU A 152 -13.54 -19.50 2.79
C LEU A 152 -12.28 -20.37 2.82
N PRO A 153 -12.39 -21.64 3.27
CA PRO A 153 -13.64 -22.37 3.56
C PRO A 153 -14.20 -22.20 4.98
N SER A 154 -13.47 -21.54 5.89
CA SER A 154 -13.78 -21.49 7.34
C SER A 154 -15.15 -20.92 7.69
N GLU A 155 -15.62 -19.88 6.99
CA GLU A 155 -16.88 -19.19 7.25
C GLU A 155 -17.97 -19.55 6.20
N TYR A 156 -17.83 -20.68 5.49
CA TYR A 156 -18.76 -21.04 4.39
C TYR A 156 -20.22 -21.11 4.82
N HIS A 157 -20.52 -21.76 5.95
CA HIS A 157 -21.89 -21.91 6.42
C HIS A 157 -22.54 -20.57 6.77
N ILE A 158 -21.79 -19.71 7.48
CA ILE A 158 -22.24 -18.36 7.87
C ILE A 158 -22.45 -17.50 6.62
N PHE A 159 -21.55 -17.62 5.63
CA PHE A 159 -21.71 -16.96 4.34
C PHE A 159 -22.98 -17.42 3.62
N VAL A 160 -23.26 -18.73 3.57
CA VAL A 160 -24.47 -19.26 2.88
C VAL A 160 -25.75 -18.76 3.54
N GLU A 161 -25.78 -18.64 4.87
CA GLU A 161 -26.92 -18.04 5.58
C GLU A 161 -27.11 -16.58 5.20
N GLU A 162 -26.04 -15.78 5.19
CA GLU A 162 -26.09 -14.37 4.82
C GLU A 162 -26.47 -14.18 3.34
N PHE A 163 -25.98 -15.05 2.47
CA PHE A 163 -26.30 -15.08 1.05
C PHE A 163 -27.80 -15.33 0.84
N ARG A 164 -28.39 -16.31 1.54
CA ARG A 164 -29.82 -16.65 1.43
C ARG A 164 -30.73 -15.54 1.95
N LYS A 165 -30.30 -14.76 2.95
CA LYS A 165 -31.05 -13.60 3.48
C LYS A 165 -31.11 -12.43 2.48
N ASN A 166 -30.17 -12.35 1.54
CA ASN A 166 -30.03 -11.23 0.63
C ASN A 166 -29.95 -11.73 -0.83
N PRO A 167 -31.04 -12.33 -1.36
CA PRO A 167 -31.06 -12.86 -2.72
C PRO A 167 -30.86 -11.75 -3.75
N GLY A 168 -30.23 -12.07 -4.88
CA GLY A 168 -30.03 -11.15 -6.02
C GLY A 168 -28.88 -10.15 -5.86
N HIS A 169 -28.28 -10.02 -4.68
CA HIS A 169 -27.10 -9.18 -4.52
C HIS A 169 -25.85 -9.80 -5.15
N THR A 170 -25.01 -8.94 -5.73
CA THR A 170 -23.70 -9.33 -6.25
C THR A 170 -22.66 -9.49 -5.14
N TRP A 171 -21.85 -10.52 -5.27
CA TRP A 171 -20.70 -10.80 -4.42
C TRP A 171 -19.42 -10.86 -5.25
N ILE A 172 -18.29 -10.58 -4.61
CA ILE A 172 -16.95 -10.64 -5.20
C ILE A 172 -16.11 -11.64 -4.43
N MET A 173 -15.50 -12.58 -5.14
CA MET A 173 -14.51 -13.51 -4.60
C MET A 173 -13.11 -13.04 -4.99
N LYS A 174 -12.20 -13.05 -4.01
CA LYS A 174 -10.82 -12.60 -4.16
C LYS A 174 -9.89 -13.58 -3.44
N PRO A 175 -8.72 -13.95 -3.98
CA PRO A 175 -7.75 -14.73 -3.23
C PRO A 175 -7.19 -13.90 -2.06
N ALA A 176 -6.98 -14.53 -0.91
CA ALA A 176 -6.61 -13.81 0.32
C ALA A 176 -5.21 -13.15 0.27
N ALA A 177 -4.29 -13.72 -0.50
CA ALA A 177 -2.88 -13.32 -0.56
C ALA A 177 -2.42 -12.80 -1.94
N LYS A 178 -3.30 -12.81 -2.97
CA LYS A 178 -2.96 -12.31 -4.30
C LYS A 178 -3.34 -10.83 -4.47
N SER A 179 -2.72 -10.20 -5.46
CA SER A 179 -2.93 -8.82 -5.86
C SER A 179 -3.17 -8.72 -7.37
N GLN A 180 -3.27 -7.49 -7.91
CA GLN A 180 -3.38 -7.22 -9.36
C GLN A 180 -4.66 -7.73 -10.04
N GLY A 181 -5.72 -8.03 -9.27
CA GLY A 181 -7.00 -8.49 -9.84
C GLY A 181 -7.02 -9.96 -10.26
N LYS A 182 -5.91 -10.69 -10.12
CA LYS A 182 -5.82 -12.10 -10.53
C LYS A 182 -6.67 -12.99 -9.62
N GLY A 183 -7.50 -13.84 -10.23
CA GLY A 183 -8.40 -14.77 -9.52
C GLY A 183 -9.64 -14.10 -8.90
N ILE A 184 -9.93 -12.86 -9.29
CA ILE A 184 -11.17 -12.18 -8.87
C ILE A 184 -12.30 -12.59 -9.80
N PHE A 185 -13.46 -12.90 -9.23
CA PHE A 185 -14.69 -13.08 -9.99
C PHE A 185 -15.90 -12.58 -9.22
N LEU A 186 -16.95 -12.24 -9.96
CA LEU A 186 -18.24 -11.80 -9.44
C LEU A 186 -19.25 -12.93 -9.58
N PHE A 187 -20.18 -13.02 -8.63
CA PHE A 187 -21.24 -14.03 -8.69
C PHE A 187 -22.52 -13.55 -7.99
N GLN A 188 -23.63 -14.13 -8.41
CA GLN A 188 -24.97 -13.86 -7.87
C GLN A 188 -25.72 -15.15 -7.48
N LYS A 189 -25.19 -16.32 -7.84
CA LYS A 189 -25.75 -17.63 -7.48
C LYS A 189 -24.67 -18.48 -6.81
N LEU A 190 -25.04 -19.29 -5.81
CA LEU A 190 -24.09 -20.21 -5.16
C LEU A 190 -23.56 -21.29 -6.11
N LYS A 191 -24.31 -21.61 -7.17
CA LYS A 191 -23.90 -22.55 -8.20
C LYS A 191 -22.62 -22.09 -8.90
N ASP A 192 -22.48 -20.77 -9.12
CA ASP A 192 -21.32 -20.15 -9.76
C ASP A 192 -20.01 -20.47 -9.01
N ILE A 193 -20.05 -20.53 -7.67
CA ILE A 193 -18.89 -20.91 -6.84
C ILE A 193 -18.51 -22.39 -7.07
N THR A 194 -19.51 -23.27 -7.16
CA THR A 194 -19.29 -24.71 -7.35
C THR A 194 -18.68 -24.99 -8.72
N ASP A 195 -19.19 -24.32 -9.75
CA ASP A 195 -18.71 -24.47 -11.12
C ASP A 195 -17.29 -23.88 -11.28
N TRP A 196 -17.03 -22.72 -10.66
CA TRP A 196 -15.69 -22.15 -10.60
C TRP A 196 -14.66 -23.07 -9.93
N LYS A 197 -15.03 -23.72 -8.81
CA LYS A 197 -14.15 -24.70 -8.12
C LYS A 197 -13.78 -25.87 -9.03
N LYS A 198 -14.73 -26.40 -9.80
CA LYS A 198 -14.49 -27.53 -10.72
C LYS A 198 -13.48 -27.18 -11.81
N ASN A 199 -13.52 -25.94 -12.31
CA ASN A 199 -12.64 -25.45 -13.38
C ASN A 199 -11.23 -25.05 -12.88
N GLN A 200 -11.02 -24.98 -11.56
CA GLN A 200 -9.75 -24.59 -10.92
C GLN A 200 -9.02 -25.75 -10.24
N LEU A 201 -9.56 -26.97 -10.30
CA LEU A 201 -8.91 -28.18 -9.77
C LEU A 201 -7.72 -28.54 -10.66
N ASP A 202 -6.60 -27.89 -10.37
CA ASP A 202 -5.27 -28.35 -10.75
C ASP A 202 -4.91 -29.53 -9.81
N PRO A 203 -4.85 -30.78 -10.30
CA PRO A 203 -4.61 -31.95 -9.46
C PRO A 203 -3.27 -31.90 -8.71
N GLU A 204 -2.34 -31.04 -9.15
CA GLU A 204 -1.00 -30.91 -8.55
C GLU A 204 -0.93 -29.91 -7.38
N LYS A 205 -1.99 -29.16 -7.06
CA LYS A 205 -2.01 -28.24 -5.92
C LYS A 205 -2.50 -28.91 -4.64
N GLU A 206 -1.57 -29.29 -3.78
CA GLU A 206 -1.83 -29.95 -2.48
C GLU A 206 -2.60 -29.10 -1.45
N MET A 207 -2.66 -27.77 -1.58
CA MET A 207 -3.34 -26.90 -0.61
C MET A 207 -4.52 -26.12 -1.20
N PRO A 208 -5.71 -26.16 -0.57
CA PRO A 208 -6.84 -25.33 -0.98
C PRO A 208 -6.51 -23.85 -0.75
N GLU A 209 -6.50 -23.06 -1.83
CA GLU A 209 -6.25 -21.62 -1.76
C GLU A 209 -7.36 -20.93 -0.94
N THR A 210 -6.97 -20.09 0.02
CA THR A 210 -7.92 -19.32 0.84
C THR A 210 -8.50 -18.15 0.05
N TYR A 211 -9.83 -18.06 0.02
CA TYR A 211 -10.56 -16.98 -0.64
C TYR A 211 -11.31 -16.12 0.37
N VAL A 212 -11.51 -14.88 -0.02
CA VAL A 212 -12.35 -13.92 0.67
C VAL A 212 -13.56 -13.64 -0.21
N VAL A 213 -14.76 -13.91 0.32
CA VAL A 213 -16.04 -13.56 -0.29
C VAL A 213 -16.51 -12.26 0.34
N GLN A 214 -16.77 -11.25 -0.46
CA GLN A 214 -17.14 -9.93 0.01
C GLN A 214 -18.37 -9.43 -0.75
N ARG A 215 -19.26 -8.68 -0.08
CA ARG A 215 -20.37 -8.02 -0.74
C ARG A 215 -19.82 -7.00 -1.74
N TYR A 216 -20.31 -7.05 -2.98
CA TYR A 216 -19.90 -6.07 -3.98
C TYR A 216 -20.61 -4.73 -3.73
N VAL A 217 -19.85 -3.62 -3.81
CA VAL A 217 -20.43 -2.27 -3.75
C VAL A 217 -21.09 -1.98 -5.11
N ALA A 218 -22.38 -2.27 -5.19
CA ALA A 218 -23.15 -2.21 -6.43
C ALA A 218 -23.44 -0.78 -6.91
N ASN A 219 -23.51 0.18 -5.99
CA ASN A 219 -23.79 1.59 -6.29
C ASN A 219 -22.58 2.47 -5.94
N PRO A 220 -21.44 2.35 -6.65
CA PRO A 220 -20.31 3.24 -6.45
C PRO A 220 -20.67 4.67 -6.90
N TYR A 221 -20.01 5.68 -6.32
CA TYR A 221 -20.10 7.03 -6.84
C TYR A 221 -19.39 7.10 -8.20
N LEU A 222 -20.07 7.63 -9.21
CA LEU A 222 -19.58 7.68 -10.58
C LEU A 222 -19.26 9.11 -11.01
N ILE A 223 -18.23 9.26 -11.84
CA ILE A 223 -17.91 10.52 -12.52
C ILE A 223 -17.87 10.22 -14.02
N GLY A 224 -18.70 10.93 -14.79
CA GLY A 224 -18.85 10.66 -16.23
C GLY A 224 -19.29 9.22 -16.50
N GLY A 225 -20.09 8.62 -15.62
CA GLY A 225 -20.55 7.23 -15.73
C GLY A 225 -19.47 6.18 -15.44
N ARG A 226 -18.27 6.56 -15.00
CA ARG A 226 -17.15 5.64 -14.74
C ARG A 226 -16.92 5.44 -13.25
N LYS A 227 -16.59 4.20 -12.89
CA LYS A 227 -16.18 3.82 -11.53
C LYS A 227 -14.76 4.29 -11.29
N PHE A 228 -14.44 4.65 -10.06
CA PHE A 228 -13.07 4.94 -9.67
C PHE A 228 -12.77 4.48 -8.24
N ASP A 229 -11.51 4.23 -7.95
CA ASP A 229 -11.01 4.10 -6.58
C ASP A 229 -10.03 5.24 -6.27
N LEU A 230 -9.75 5.45 -4.99
CA LEU A 230 -8.74 6.38 -4.50
C LEU A 230 -7.52 5.62 -4.03
N ARG A 231 -6.34 6.06 -4.48
CA ARG A 231 -5.06 5.76 -3.84
C ARG A 231 -4.72 6.88 -2.87
N VAL A 232 -4.72 6.54 -1.58
CA VAL A 232 -4.33 7.42 -0.47
C VAL A 232 -3.03 6.89 0.14
N TYR A 233 -2.08 7.78 0.45
CA TYR A 233 -0.79 7.41 1.04
C TYR A 233 -0.76 7.74 2.53
N VAL A 234 -0.43 6.73 3.34
CA VAL A 234 -0.42 6.83 4.80
C VAL A 234 0.93 6.34 5.30
N LEU A 235 1.64 7.19 6.02
CA LEU A 235 2.92 6.85 6.65
C LEU A 235 2.68 6.55 8.14
N VAL A 236 3.07 5.36 8.59
CA VAL A 236 3.05 4.98 10.00
C VAL A 236 4.49 4.91 10.50
N THR A 237 4.82 5.76 11.46
CA THR A 237 6.18 5.83 12.04
C THR A 237 6.32 5.03 13.33
N SER A 238 5.19 4.67 13.96
CA SER A 238 5.17 3.82 15.15
C SER A 238 3.77 3.24 15.36
N TYR A 239 3.68 2.03 15.89
CA TYR A 239 2.42 1.44 16.39
C TYR A 239 2.32 1.49 17.92
N ASN A 240 3.42 1.81 18.62
CA ASN A 240 3.47 1.94 20.07
C ASN A 240 4.40 3.10 20.50
N PRO A 241 3.86 4.30 20.80
CA PRO A 241 2.47 4.72 20.58
C PRO A 241 2.13 4.81 19.09
N LEU A 242 0.84 4.70 18.73
CA LEU A 242 0.42 4.79 17.32
C LEU A 242 0.63 6.21 16.80
N LYS A 243 1.42 6.38 15.74
CA LYS A 243 1.68 7.67 15.09
C LYS A 243 1.48 7.55 13.58
N VAL A 244 0.52 8.32 13.05
CA VAL A 244 0.00 8.18 11.68
C VAL A 244 -0.02 9.53 10.97
N TRP A 245 0.57 9.54 9.79
CA TRP A 245 0.67 10.69 8.91
C TRP A 245 -0.08 10.40 7.60
N LEU A 246 -0.93 11.33 7.19
CA LEU A 246 -1.69 11.25 5.94
C LEU A 246 -1.07 12.20 4.92
N TYR A 247 -0.69 11.68 3.75
CA TYR A 247 -0.22 12.53 2.67
C TYR A 247 -1.40 13.26 2.02
N ARG A 248 -1.26 14.58 1.81
CA ARG A 248 -2.36 15.40 1.28
C ARG A 248 -2.67 15.12 -0.18
N GLU A 249 -1.70 14.63 -0.95
CA GLU A 249 -1.89 14.25 -2.35
C GLU A 249 -2.06 12.73 -2.52
N GLY A 250 -2.49 12.35 -3.72
CA GLY A 250 -2.78 10.98 -4.13
C GLY A 250 -3.46 11.03 -5.50
N PHE A 251 -4.10 9.94 -5.90
CA PHE A 251 -4.85 9.95 -7.16
C PHE A 251 -6.08 9.05 -7.12
N ALA A 252 -7.10 9.42 -7.89
CA ALA A 252 -8.22 8.57 -8.24
C ALA A 252 -7.90 7.80 -9.52
N ARG A 253 -8.14 6.49 -9.55
CA ARG A 253 -8.00 5.63 -10.74
C ARG A 253 -9.37 5.31 -11.29
N PHE A 254 -9.61 5.67 -12.53
CA PHE A 254 -10.88 5.44 -13.24
C PHE A 254 -10.86 4.12 -14.01
N SER A 255 -12.02 3.50 -14.13
CA SER A 255 -12.26 2.46 -15.14
C SER A 255 -12.19 3.08 -16.54
N THR A 256 -11.69 2.31 -17.51
CA THR A 256 -11.70 2.73 -18.92
C THR A 256 -13.11 2.65 -19.51
N ILE A 257 -13.93 1.73 -19.01
CA ILE A 257 -15.30 1.45 -19.47
C ILE A 257 -16.33 2.07 -18.51
N PRO A 258 -17.45 2.63 -19.00
CA PRO A 258 -18.58 3.05 -18.18
C PRO A 258 -19.09 1.91 -17.29
N PHE A 259 -19.50 2.24 -16.07
CA PHE A 259 -19.99 1.28 -15.10
C PHE A 259 -21.41 0.83 -15.45
N SER A 260 -21.61 -0.49 -15.51
CA SER A 260 -22.92 -1.14 -15.54
C SER A 260 -22.88 -2.41 -14.70
N LEU A 261 -24.01 -2.80 -14.11
CA LEU A 261 -24.19 -4.10 -13.46
C LEU A 261 -24.76 -5.16 -14.41
N ASP A 262 -25.33 -4.75 -15.55
CA ASP A 262 -25.97 -5.66 -16.51
C ASP A 262 -24.95 -6.60 -17.17
N SER A 263 -23.68 -6.16 -17.28
CA SER A 263 -22.56 -7.00 -17.72
C SER A 263 -22.31 -8.19 -16.79
N ILE A 264 -22.62 -8.09 -15.50
CA ILE A 264 -22.46 -9.18 -14.52
C ILE A 264 -23.45 -10.31 -14.81
N GLU A 265 -24.68 -9.98 -15.21
CA GLU A 265 -25.68 -10.98 -15.58
C GLU A 265 -25.23 -11.77 -16.82
N ASN A 266 -24.55 -11.09 -17.76
CA ASN A 266 -23.96 -11.73 -18.94
C ASN A 266 -22.74 -12.61 -18.59
N MET A 267 -21.90 -12.19 -17.63
CA MET A 267 -20.80 -13.00 -17.09
C MET A 267 -21.30 -14.29 -16.44
N CYS A 268 -22.33 -14.22 -15.59
CA CYS A 268 -22.91 -15.39 -14.91
C CYS A 268 -23.63 -16.35 -15.87
N LYS A 269 -24.18 -15.87 -17.00
CA LYS A 269 -24.80 -16.72 -18.04
C LYS A 269 -23.76 -17.52 -18.84
N HIS A 270 -22.61 -16.92 -19.16
CA HIS A 270 -21.56 -17.55 -19.98
C HIS A 270 -20.97 -18.83 -19.35
N TYR A 271 -20.84 -18.88 -18.01
CA TYR A 271 -20.39 -20.09 -17.31
C TYR A 271 -21.39 -21.25 -17.38
N HIS A 272 -22.66 -20.98 -17.68
CA HIS A 272 -23.74 -21.96 -17.57
C HIS A 272 -24.09 -22.68 -18.89
N THR A 273 -23.50 -22.30 -20.04
CA THR A 273 -23.93 -22.79 -21.37
C THR A 273 -22.89 -23.61 -22.15
N LEU A 274 -21.67 -23.84 -21.66
CA LEU A 274 -20.58 -24.32 -22.53
C LEU A 274 -20.09 -25.74 -22.23
N THR A 275 -20.77 -26.72 -22.83
CA THR A 275 -20.15 -27.94 -23.36
C THR A 275 -19.54 -27.63 -24.73
N THR A 276 -18.31 -28.10 -24.97
CA THR A 276 -17.57 -28.20 -26.26
C THR A 276 -16.38 -27.23 -26.47
N ILE A 277 -15.32 -27.83 -27.01
CA ILE A 277 -13.87 -27.50 -26.98
C ILE A 277 -13.44 -26.30 -27.87
N ILE A 278 -14.35 -25.58 -28.52
CA ILE A 278 -14.00 -24.49 -29.47
C ILE A 278 -13.87 -23.10 -28.79
N PHE A 279 -14.11 -22.98 -27.48
CA PHE A 279 -14.35 -21.68 -26.84
C PHE A 279 -13.18 -21.02 -26.08
N ILE A 280 -11.97 -21.60 -26.04
CA ILE A 280 -10.92 -21.10 -25.12
C ILE A 280 -10.40 -19.70 -25.51
N GLU A 281 -10.29 -19.36 -26.80
CA GLU A 281 -9.78 -18.05 -27.22
C GLU A 281 -10.83 -16.92 -27.19
N PHE A 282 -12.10 -17.23 -27.46
CA PHE A 282 -13.18 -16.22 -27.49
C PHE A 282 -13.73 -15.89 -26.08
N ASN A 283 -13.75 -16.85 -25.15
CA ASN A 283 -14.14 -16.60 -23.75
C ASN A 283 -13.14 -15.77 -22.97
N LEU A 284 -11.83 -15.96 -23.23
CA LEU A 284 -10.81 -15.22 -22.52
C LEU A 284 -10.95 -13.72 -22.78
N CYS A 285 -11.27 -13.34 -24.01
CA CYS A 285 -11.43 -11.94 -24.42
C CYS A 285 -12.66 -11.27 -23.76
N ASN A 286 -13.83 -11.92 -23.78
CA ASN A 286 -15.07 -11.34 -23.21
C ASN A 286 -15.10 -11.33 -21.67
N THR A 287 -14.55 -12.36 -21.02
CA THR A 287 -14.49 -12.41 -19.55
C THR A 287 -13.51 -11.35 -18.98
N LEU A 288 -12.45 -11.03 -19.73
CA LEU A 288 -11.53 -9.95 -19.38
C LEU A 288 -12.19 -8.57 -19.55
N LEU A 289 -12.87 -8.33 -20.69
CA LEU A 289 -13.59 -7.08 -20.98
C LEU A 289 -14.64 -6.68 -19.91
N ASP A 290 -15.33 -7.65 -19.30
CA ASP A 290 -16.37 -7.38 -18.29
C ASP A 290 -15.81 -7.15 -16.87
N ILE A 291 -14.68 -7.78 -16.51
CA ILE A 291 -13.97 -7.50 -15.25
C ILE A 291 -13.35 -6.10 -15.26
N ASP A 292 -12.95 -5.61 -16.44
CA ASP A 292 -12.36 -4.29 -16.64
C ASP A 292 -13.33 -3.14 -16.28
N ILE A 293 -14.63 -3.36 -16.32
CA ILE A 293 -15.67 -2.43 -15.84
C ILE A 293 -15.58 -2.24 -14.31
N HIS A 294 -15.20 -3.30 -13.61
CA HIS A 294 -15.31 -3.40 -12.16
C HIS A 294 -14.00 -3.24 -11.40
N LEU A 295 -12.86 -3.46 -12.06
CA LEU A 295 -11.52 -3.37 -11.48
C LEU A 295 -10.72 -2.19 -12.03
N THR A 296 -10.50 -1.19 -11.19
CA THR A 296 -9.77 0.06 -11.50
C THR A 296 -8.24 -0.07 -11.41
N ASN A 297 -7.72 -1.28 -11.13
CA ASN A 297 -6.28 -1.50 -11.02
C ASN A 297 -5.60 -1.38 -12.39
N VAL A 298 -4.52 -0.61 -12.46
CA VAL A 298 -3.71 -0.40 -13.67
C VAL A 298 -3.25 -1.71 -14.31
N ALA A 299 -2.94 -2.74 -13.53
CA ALA A 299 -2.52 -4.04 -14.06
C ALA A 299 -3.61 -4.73 -14.91
N VAL A 300 -4.88 -4.46 -14.59
CA VAL A 300 -6.06 -4.98 -15.31
C VAL A 300 -6.43 -4.01 -16.44
N GLN A 301 -6.45 -2.71 -16.17
CA GLN A 301 -6.83 -1.71 -17.17
C GLN A 301 -5.88 -1.67 -18.38
N LYS A 302 -4.58 -1.95 -18.22
CA LYS A 302 -3.60 -1.98 -19.32
C LYS A 302 -3.87 -3.05 -20.37
N THR A 303 -4.64 -4.09 -20.04
CA THR A 303 -5.01 -5.14 -21.01
C THR A 303 -6.28 -4.80 -21.79
N THR A 304 -6.95 -3.68 -21.47
CA THR A 304 -8.15 -3.24 -22.20
C THR A 304 -7.80 -2.65 -23.56
N VAL A 305 -8.60 -2.96 -24.59
CA VAL A 305 -8.45 -2.42 -25.95
C VAL A 305 -8.53 -0.89 -25.99
N ASN A 306 -9.23 -0.29 -25.03
CA ASN A 306 -9.44 1.16 -24.93
C ASN A 306 -8.44 1.84 -23.96
N TYR A 307 -7.39 1.16 -23.52
CA TYR A 307 -6.37 1.76 -22.67
C TYR A 307 -5.51 2.72 -23.48
N ASP A 308 -5.70 4.01 -23.23
CA ASP A 308 -4.88 5.07 -23.79
C ASP A 308 -3.97 5.62 -22.67
N PRO A 309 -2.65 5.39 -22.74
CA PRO A 309 -1.69 5.92 -21.76
C PRO A 309 -1.70 7.46 -21.68
N GLU A 310 -2.04 8.13 -22.78
CA GLU A 310 -2.03 9.60 -22.90
C GLU A 310 -3.33 10.24 -22.40
N LYS A 311 -4.48 9.57 -22.52
CA LYS A 311 -5.77 10.08 -22.01
C LYS A 311 -5.96 10.00 -20.50
N GLY A 312 -5.01 9.40 -19.77
CA GLY A 312 -4.91 9.46 -18.32
C GLY A 312 -6.16 9.06 -17.56
N CYS A 313 -6.35 7.78 -17.27
CA CYS A 313 -7.40 7.29 -16.35
C CYS A 313 -7.09 7.60 -14.88
N LYS A 314 -6.39 8.71 -14.59
CA LYS A 314 -6.02 9.14 -13.26
C LYS A 314 -6.35 10.61 -13.06
N TRP A 315 -7.01 10.94 -11.95
CA TRP A 315 -7.07 12.33 -11.48
C TRP A 315 -6.24 12.47 -10.22
N ALA A 316 -5.41 13.51 -10.15
CA ALA A 316 -4.86 13.94 -8.87
C ALA A 316 -6.00 14.17 -7.86
N LEU A 317 -5.78 13.81 -6.59
CA LEU A 317 -6.81 14.00 -5.57
C LEU A 317 -7.24 15.46 -5.49
N LEU A 318 -6.32 16.44 -5.64
CA LEU A 318 -6.69 17.86 -5.68
C LEU A 318 -7.79 18.15 -6.73
N LYS A 319 -7.65 17.62 -7.95
CA LYS A 319 -8.64 17.78 -9.01
C LYS A 319 -9.99 17.14 -8.64
N LEU A 320 -9.97 15.92 -8.09
CA LEU A 320 -11.18 15.25 -7.62
C LEU A 320 -11.89 16.06 -6.54
N ARG A 321 -11.14 16.61 -5.59
CA ARG A 321 -11.66 17.39 -4.47
C ARG A 321 -12.33 18.67 -4.94
N THR A 322 -11.70 19.42 -5.84
CA THR A 322 -12.30 20.61 -6.46
C THR A 322 -13.58 20.26 -7.22
N TYR A 323 -13.59 19.15 -7.95
CA TYR A 323 -14.79 18.67 -8.64
C TYR A 323 -15.92 18.33 -7.66
N LEU A 324 -15.63 17.59 -6.58
CA LEU A 324 -16.63 17.24 -5.57
C LEU A 324 -17.14 18.46 -4.82
N ALA A 325 -16.28 19.43 -4.51
CA ALA A 325 -16.65 20.66 -3.82
C ALA A 325 -17.57 21.52 -4.70
N ALA A 326 -17.26 21.63 -5.99
CA ALA A 326 -18.11 22.34 -6.94
C ALA A 326 -19.49 21.67 -7.11
N LYS A 327 -19.56 20.33 -7.04
CA LYS A 327 -20.80 19.59 -7.26
C LYS A 327 -21.66 19.40 -6.01
N HIS A 328 -21.05 19.20 -4.84
CA HIS A 328 -21.74 18.82 -3.59
C HIS A 328 -21.54 19.81 -2.44
N GLY A 329 -20.72 20.84 -2.63
CA GLY A 329 -20.34 21.78 -1.58
C GLY A 329 -19.14 21.31 -0.75
N GLU A 330 -18.43 22.27 -0.15
CA GLU A 330 -17.21 21.99 0.61
C GLU A 330 -17.45 21.10 1.83
N ASP A 331 -18.58 21.27 2.53
CA ASP A 331 -18.89 20.53 3.76
C ASP A 331 -19.01 19.02 3.54
N VAL A 332 -19.61 18.62 2.42
CA VAL A 332 -19.68 17.21 2.02
C VAL A 332 -18.27 16.65 1.80
N VAL A 333 -17.41 17.41 1.13
CA VAL A 333 -16.04 16.99 0.88
C VAL A 333 -15.24 16.89 2.18
N TYR A 334 -15.39 17.86 3.09
CA TYR A 334 -14.82 17.81 4.44
C TYR A 334 -15.20 16.53 5.18
N LYS A 335 -16.49 16.19 5.15
CA LYS A 335 -17.00 14.96 5.75
C LYS A 335 -16.39 13.70 5.12
N ILE A 336 -16.33 13.62 3.79
CA ILE A 336 -15.75 12.47 3.09
C ILE A 336 -14.29 12.22 3.51
N ILE A 337 -13.49 13.28 3.69
CA ILE A 337 -12.09 13.11 4.12
C ILE A 337 -12.01 12.65 5.57
N ASP A 338 -12.84 13.20 6.45
CA ASP A 338 -12.86 12.75 7.85
C ASP A 338 -13.30 11.28 7.93
N ASP A 339 -14.28 10.87 7.13
CA ASP A 339 -14.68 9.48 7.00
C ASP A 339 -13.54 8.60 6.43
N ILE A 340 -12.75 9.11 5.46
CA ILE A 340 -11.52 8.43 4.96
C ILE A 340 -10.46 8.31 6.07
N ILE A 341 -10.28 9.35 6.88
CA ILE A 341 -9.35 9.33 8.02
C ILE A 341 -9.82 8.29 9.03
N GLU A 342 -11.11 8.23 9.36
CA GLU A 342 -11.67 7.20 10.23
C GLU A 342 -11.46 5.80 9.65
N VAL A 343 -11.63 5.59 8.35
CA VAL A 343 -11.30 4.31 7.68
C VAL A 343 -9.85 3.91 7.96
N VAL A 344 -8.90 4.82 7.77
CA VAL A 344 -7.46 4.58 8.01
C VAL A 344 -7.17 4.32 9.50
N ILE A 345 -7.75 5.11 10.39
CA ILE A 345 -7.49 4.96 11.83
C ILE A 345 -8.09 3.66 12.37
N LYS A 346 -9.30 3.29 11.97
CA LYS A 346 -9.94 2.05 12.42
C LYS A 346 -9.23 0.80 11.90
N SER A 347 -8.72 0.82 10.66
CA SER A 347 -7.90 -0.30 10.15
C SER A 347 -6.58 -0.43 10.91
N LEU A 348 -5.90 0.68 11.24
CA LEU A 348 -4.66 0.67 12.01
C LEU A 348 -4.87 0.27 13.47
N GLN A 349 -5.92 0.77 14.13
CA GLN A 349 -6.30 0.38 15.49
C GLN A 349 -6.63 -1.11 15.58
N ALA A 350 -7.20 -1.71 14.53
CA ALA A 350 -7.54 -3.12 14.50
C ALA A 350 -6.30 -4.02 14.61
N VAL A 351 -5.15 -3.56 14.10
CA VAL A 351 -3.88 -4.29 14.12
C VAL A 351 -2.90 -3.79 15.18
N GLN A 352 -3.16 -2.64 15.80
CA GLN A 352 -2.22 -1.96 16.70
C GLN A 352 -1.66 -2.87 17.81
N LYS A 353 -2.51 -3.69 18.44
CA LYS A 353 -2.10 -4.57 19.56
C LYS A 353 -1.29 -5.78 19.14
N ILE A 354 -1.41 -6.21 17.88
CA ILE A 354 -0.75 -7.41 17.36
C ILE A 354 0.47 -7.07 16.50
N MET A 355 0.55 -5.82 16.02
CA MET A 355 1.67 -5.35 15.22
C MET A 355 2.95 -5.33 16.06
N ILE A 356 4.01 -5.95 15.54
CA ILE A 356 5.33 -5.95 16.16
C ILE A 356 5.95 -4.59 15.88
N SER A 357 5.71 -3.65 16.80
CA SER A 357 6.25 -2.30 16.73
C SER A 357 7.72 -2.32 17.10
N ASP A 358 8.57 -1.89 16.17
CA ASP A 358 10.00 -1.70 16.38
C ASP A 358 10.36 -0.26 16.00
N LYS A 359 11.17 0.42 16.83
CA LYS A 359 11.57 1.82 16.62
C LYS A 359 12.37 2.03 15.34
N HIS A 360 12.99 0.97 14.80
CA HIS A 360 13.72 1.03 13.54
C HIS A 360 12.79 0.90 12.34
N CYS A 361 11.52 0.54 12.51
CA CYS A 361 10.56 0.36 11.43
C CYS A 361 9.73 1.62 11.21
N PHE A 362 9.41 1.88 9.95
CA PHE A 362 8.31 2.74 9.53
C PHE A 362 7.66 2.09 8.31
N GLU A 363 6.47 2.51 7.91
CA GLU A 363 5.85 1.94 6.72
C GLU A 363 4.98 2.95 5.98
N LEU A 364 5.16 3.02 4.67
CA LEU A 364 4.35 3.82 3.76
C LEU A 364 3.29 2.93 3.10
N TYR A 365 2.07 2.95 3.63
CA TYR A 365 0.96 2.21 3.08
C TYR A 365 0.28 2.96 1.93
N GLY A 366 -0.13 2.22 0.90
CA GLY A 366 -1.10 2.65 -0.09
C GLY A 366 -2.49 2.10 0.24
N TYR A 367 -3.41 2.97 0.63
CA TYR A 367 -4.81 2.64 0.87
C TYR A 367 -5.61 2.78 -0.42
N ASP A 368 -6.39 1.74 -0.73
CA ASP A 368 -7.33 1.72 -1.86
C ASP A 368 -8.74 1.87 -1.30
N ILE A 369 -9.38 3.00 -1.58
CA ILE A 369 -10.69 3.37 -1.03
C ILE A 369 -11.69 3.59 -2.16
N LEU A 370 -12.89 3.03 -2.04
CA LEU A 370 -14.00 3.26 -2.96
C LEU A 370 -15.04 4.14 -2.27
N ILE A 371 -15.58 5.13 -2.99
CA ILE A 371 -16.70 5.95 -2.49
C ILE A 371 -17.99 5.41 -3.10
N ASP A 372 -19.02 5.20 -2.29
CA ASP A 372 -20.36 4.83 -2.77
C ASP A 372 -21.24 6.06 -3.08
N GLN A 373 -22.40 5.81 -3.71
CA GLN A 373 -23.33 6.87 -4.09
C GLN A 373 -23.82 7.71 -2.90
N GLN A 374 -23.78 7.18 -1.68
CA GLN A 374 -24.13 7.86 -0.43
C GLN A 374 -22.95 8.62 0.18
N MET A 375 -21.84 8.76 -0.55
CA MET A 375 -20.60 9.40 -0.12
C MET A 375 -19.89 8.69 1.04
N LYS A 376 -20.19 7.41 1.28
CA LYS A 376 -19.47 6.61 2.26
C LYS A 376 -18.20 6.01 1.64
N PRO A 377 -17.03 6.20 2.28
CA PRO A 377 -15.80 5.53 1.87
C PRO A 377 -15.76 4.08 2.38
N TRP A 378 -15.30 3.18 1.52
CA TRP A 378 -15.12 1.76 1.78
C TRP A 378 -13.65 1.37 1.54
N LEU A 379 -13.04 0.74 2.53
CA LEU A 379 -11.71 0.16 2.39
C LEU A 379 -11.77 -1.07 1.47
N ILE A 380 -10.98 -1.05 0.40
CA ILE A 380 -10.89 -2.15 -0.56
C ILE A 380 -9.65 -3.01 -0.29
N GLU A 381 -8.49 -2.37 -0.12
CA GLU A 381 -7.24 -3.02 0.26
C GLU A 381 -6.22 -2.02 0.83
N VAL A 382 -5.24 -2.57 1.56
CA VAL A 382 -4.07 -1.83 2.04
C VAL A 382 -2.81 -2.50 1.49
N ASN A 383 -1.91 -1.72 0.91
CA ASN A 383 -0.68 -2.20 0.27
C ASN A 383 0.54 -1.71 1.07
N ALA A 384 1.37 -2.64 1.57
CA ALA A 384 2.63 -2.35 2.29
C ALA A 384 3.74 -1.82 1.37
N SER A 385 3.77 -2.28 0.12
CA SER A 385 4.68 -1.82 -0.92
C SER A 385 3.86 -1.27 -2.08
N PRO A 386 3.27 -0.06 -1.96
CA PRO A 386 2.55 0.54 -3.08
C PRO A 386 3.48 0.68 -4.28
N ALA A 387 2.93 0.66 -5.50
CA ALA A 387 3.76 0.83 -6.70
C ALA A 387 4.38 2.24 -6.75
N LEU A 388 5.70 2.31 -6.51
CA LEU A 388 6.48 3.55 -6.48
C LEU A 388 7.21 3.86 -7.79
N THR A 389 7.13 2.99 -8.80
CA THR A 389 7.60 3.29 -10.15
C THR A 389 6.63 4.27 -10.81
N ALA A 390 7.12 5.39 -11.32
CA ALA A 390 6.31 6.37 -12.00
C ALA A 390 5.81 5.86 -13.36
N SER A 391 4.56 6.17 -13.68
CA SER A 391 3.94 5.85 -14.97
C SER A 391 4.00 7.00 -15.97
N ASN A 392 4.08 8.25 -15.48
CA ASN A 392 4.22 9.47 -16.27
C ASN A 392 4.87 10.56 -15.38
N GLN A 393 5.10 11.76 -15.93
CA GLN A 393 5.78 12.84 -15.23
C GLN A 393 5.01 13.38 -14.00
N GLU A 394 3.68 13.43 -14.07
CA GLU A 394 2.85 13.87 -12.93
C GLU A 394 2.93 12.85 -11.77
N ASP A 395 2.82 11.56 -12.08
CA ASP A 395 2.96 10.46 -11.14
C ASP A 395 4.37 10.41 -10.54
N TYR A 396 5.40 10.70 -11.34
CA TYR A 396 6.78 10.87 -10.86
C TYR A 396 6.88 12.00 -9.86
N SER A 397 6.37 13.19 -10.20
CA SER A 397 6.48 14.38 -9.37
C SER A 397 5.76 14.21 -8.02
N LEU A 398 4.58 13.58 -8.03
CA LEU A 398 3.85 13.20 -6.82
C LEU A 398 4.64 12.22 -5.96
N LYS A 399 5.13 11.13 -6.54
CA LYS A 399 5.85 10.08 -5.81
C LYS A 399 7.19 10.55 -5.28
N PHE A 400 7.93 11.31 -6.08
CA PHE A 400 9.20 11.88 -5.68
C PHE A 400 9.01 12.83 -4.49
N SER A 401 8.08 13.78 -4.60
CA SER A 401 7.79 14.74 -3.51
C SER A 401 7.33 14.01 -2.24
N MET A 402 6.44 13.03 -2.38
CA MET A 402 5.97 12.23 -1.26
C MET A 402 7.11 11.48 -0.57
N LEU A 403 7.93 10.77 -1.33
CA LEU A 403 9.05 9.99 -0.79
C LEU A 403 10.12 10.90 -0.16
N ASN A 404 10.35 12.06 -0.75
CA ASN A 404 11.19 13.10 -0.18
C ASN A 404 10.65 13.56 1.17
N ASP A 405 9.35 13.81 1.27
CA ASP A 405 8.69 14.21 2.52
C ASP A 405 8.63 13.07 3.56
N VAL A 406 8.58 11.80 3.13
CA VAL A 406 8.75 10.67 4.06
C VAL A 406 10.09 10.79 4.76
N MET A 407 11.17 11.09 4.03
CA MET A 407 12.50 11.24 4.63
C MET A 407 12.59 12.44 5.57
N GLU A 408 11.85 13.53 5.31
CA GLU A 408 11.72 14.65 6.26
C GLU A 408 10.99 14.23 7.54
N VAL A 409 9.93 13.42 7.45
CA VAL A 409 9.20 12.90 8.62
C VAL A 409 10.05 11.94 9.45
N ILE A 410 10.86 11.09 8.81
CA ILE A 410 11.75 10.16 9.52
C ILE A 410 12.89 10.90 10.22
N ASP A 411 13.29 12.06 9.69
CA ASP A 411 14.18 13.04 10.31
C ASP A 411 15.55 12.48 10.75
N PHE A 412 16.31 11.94 9.80
CA PHE A 412 17.69 11.51 10.07
C PHE A 412 18.62 12.64 10.57
N GLY A 413 18.24 13.91 10.34
CA GLY A 413 18.99 15.08 10.79
C GLY A 413 18.62 15.57 12.19
N SER A 414 17.63 14.95 12.86
CA SER A 414 17.09 15.41 14.15
C SER A 414 16.70 16.89 14.15
N LYS A 415 16.12 17.35 13.04
CA LYS A 415 15.68 18.74 12.83
C LYS A 415 14.30 19.02 13.44
N LEU A 416 13.48 17.98 13.63
CA LEU A 416 12.14 18.09 14.18
C LEU A 416 12.17 18.18 15.70
N VAL A 417 11.30 19.01 16.27
CA VAL A 417 11.13 19.23 17.71
C VAL A 417 10.08 18.29 18.34
N GLY A 418 9.32 17.57 17.52
CA GLY A 418 8.38 16.52 17.94
C GLY A 418 6.93 16.97 18.14
N ASN A 419 6.62 18.26 17.97
CA ASN A 419 5.28 18.83 18.09
C ASN A 419 4.64 19.18 16.74
N GLU A 420 5.29 18.81 15.63
CA GLU A 420 4.87 19.13 14.28
C GLU A 420 3.56 18.43 13.95
N LYS A 421 2.57 19.23 13.58
CA LYS A 421 1.32 18.71 13.00
C LYS A 421 1.42 18.50 11.49
N ARG A 422 2.46 19.06 10.86
CA ARG A 422 2.71 18.98 9.41
C ARG A 422 4.19 18.95 9.12
N VAL A 423 4.59 18.05 8.22
CA VAL A 423 5.93 17.96 7.66
C VAL A 423 5.80 17.71 6.16
N GLY A 424 6.26 18.65 5.33
CA GLY A 424 6.04 18.61 3.89
C GLY A 424 4.55 18.48 3.51
N GLY A 425 4.24 17.50 2.66
CA GLY A 425 2.89 17.13 2.27
C GLY A 425 2.12 16.27 3.29
N PHE A 426 2.76 15.80 4.37
CA PHE A 426 2.12 14.98 5.39
C PHE A 426 1.46 15.81 6.50
N ASP A 427 0.22 15.47 6.82
CA ASP A 427 -0.49 15.93 8.00
C ASP A 427 -0.49 14.82 9.07
N LEU A 428 -0.12 15.16 10.30
CA LEU A 428 -0.23 14.26 11.43
C LEU A 428 -1.71 14.14 11.82
N ILE A 429 -2.32 12.97 11.56
CA ILE A 429 -3.74 12.73 11.82
C ILE A 429 -3.97 11.98 13.14
N TRP A 430 -2.94 11.29 13.64
CA TRP A 430 -3.01 10.55 14.90
C TRP A 430 -1.65 10.48 15.59
N ASN A 431 -1.62 10.79 16.89
CA ASN A 431 -0.45 10.67 17.76
C ASN A 431 -0.92 10.20 19.14
N ASP A 432 -1.09 8.88 19.28
CA ASP A 432 -1.79 8.20 20.38
C ASP A 432 -3.21 8.74 20.69
N GLY A 433 -3.77 9.45 19.73
CA GLY A 433 -5.04 10.15 19.81
C GLY A 433 -5.24 11.00 18.55
N PRO A 434 -6.48 11.40 18.25
CA PRO A 434 -6.77 12.19 17.07
C PRO A 434 -6.10 13.57 17.17
N VAL A 435 -5.47 14.00 16.07
CA VAL A 435 -4.83 15.33 15.98
C VAL A 435 -5.70 16.24 15.12
N TYR A 436 -5.97 17.44 15.65
CA TYR A 436 -6.78 18.46 14.98
C TYR A 436 -5.97 19.73 14.70
N PHE A 437 -6.26 20.33 13.56
CA PHE A 437 -5.81 21.65 13.15
C PHE A 437 -6.85 22.70 13.57
N SER A 438 -6.35 23.83 14.08
CA SER A 438 -7.19 25.00 14.32
C SER A 438 -7.63 25.60 12.99
N THR A 439 -8.90 25.96 12.90
CA THR A 439 -9.53 26.69 11.78
C THR A 439 -9.60 28.20 12.05
N TYR A 440 -8.82 28.67 13.03
CA TYR A 440 -8.79 30.07 13.43
C TYR A 440 -8.33 30.96 12.29
N CYS A 441 -9.16 31.94 11.95
CA CYS A 441 -8.86 32.98 10.97
C CYS A 441 -8.35 34.21 11.70
N ASP A 442 -7.04 34.48 11.63
CA ASP A 442 -6.41 35.65 12.27
C ASP A 442 -7.03 36.97 11.85
N HIS A 443 -7.51 37.06 10.60
CA HIS A 443 -8.06 38.28 10.05
C HIS A 443 -9.45 38.64 10.60
N CYS A 444 -10.21 37.63 11.04
CA CYS A 444 -11.61 37.79 11.43
C CYS A 444 -11.90 37.38 12.88
N LYS A 445 -10.88 36.93 13.63
CA LYS A 445 -10.94 36.51 15.05
C LYS A 445 -12.14 35.60 15.39
N LEU A 446 -12.58 34.80 14.43
CA LEU A 446 -13.75 33.94 14.53
C LEU A 446 -13.36 32.51 14.12
N ASN A 447 -13.82 31.53 14.91
CA ASN A 447 -13.82 30.14 14.50
C ASN A 447 -14.90 29.95 13.44
N ARG A 448 -14.53 30.10 12.16
CA ARG A 448 -15.48 29.94 11.05
C ARG A 448 -15.91 28.48 10.83
N ARG A 449 -15.17 27.50 11.36
CA ARG A 449 -15.41 26.05 11.18
C ARG A 449 -14.98 25.24 12.41
N PRO A 450 -15.55 24.05 12.68
CA PRO A 450 -15.02 23.12 13.68
C PRO A 450 -13.57 22.67 13.35
N PRO A 451 -12.78 22.21 14.33
CA PRO A 451 -11.41 21.74 14.11
C PRO A 451 -11.37 20.61 13.07
N ILE A 452 -10.46 20.70 12.12
CA ILE A 452 -10.33 19.72 11.02
C ILE A 452 -9.11 18.83 11.27
N ARG A 453 -9.20 17.55 10.92
CA ARG A 453 -8.06 16.61 11.04
C ARG A 453 -7.06 16.69 9.88
N ASN A 454 -7.43 17.37 8.80
CA ASN A 454 -6.58 17.59 7.63
C ASN A 454 -6.87 18.99 7.06
N ALA A 455 -5.84 19.80 6.76
CA ALA A 455 -6.05 21.20 6.32
C ALA A 455 -6.34 21.31 4.81
N PHE A 456 -7.39 20.62 4.42
CA PHE A 456 -7.72 20.18 3.07
C PHE A 456 -7.90 21.27 1.99
N LEU A 457 -8.38 22.47 2.33
CA LEU A 457 -8.51 23.62 1.40
C LEU A 457 -7.51 24.75 1.66
N ALA A 458 -6.76 24.70 2.75
CA ALA A 458 -5.86 25.79 3.17
C ALA A 458 -4.51 25.79 2.44
N ALA A 459 -4.31 24.88 1.48
CA ALA A 459 -3.07 24.78 0.72
C ALA A 459 -3.11 25.65 -0.55
N SER A 460 -3.22 26.98 -0.37
CA SER A 460 -2.47 27.85 -1.27
C SER A 460 -1.00 27.55 -1.06
N SER A 461 -0.30 27.16 -2.12
CA SER A 461 1.07 26.66 -2.20
C SER A 461 2.17 27.66 -1.78
N SER A 462 1.91 28.60 -0.88
CA SER A 462 2.88 29.68 -0.60
C SER A 462 2.88 30.31 0.79
N LYS A 463 2.05 29.89 1.77
CA LYS A 463 2.13 30.49 3.12
C LYS A 463 2.01 29.47 4.27
N GLY A 464 3.16 29.15 4.84
CA GLY A 464 3.38 29.15 6.30
C GLY A 464 2.91 27.95 7.10
N CYS A 465 3.75 26.90 7.16
CA CYS A 465 4.09 26.34 8.47
C CYS A 465 5.46 26.91 8.84
N LEU A 466 5.62 27.30 10.10
CA LEU A 466 6.74 28.09 10.64
C LEU A 466 8.13 27.45 10.57
N ASN A 467 8.33 26.37 9.81
CA ASN A 467 9.63 25.72 9.60
C ASN A 467 9.98 25.46 8.11
N SER A 468 9.31 26.11 7.14
CA SER A 468 9.68 25.94 5.72
C SER A 468 10.59 27.04 5.19
N ARG A 469 11.79 26.61 4.75
CA ARG A 469 12.67 27.20 3.73
C ARG A 469 13.46 28.45 4.14
N THR A 470 14.65 28.21 4.67
CA THR A 470 15.83 29.01 4.28
C THR A 470 16.52 28.31 3.13
N ASP A 471 16.72 29.05 2.04
CA ASP A 471 17.38 28.63 0.82
C ASP A 471 18.73 27.96 1.06
N VAL A 472 18.91 26.72 0.58
CA VAL A 472 20.22 26.13 0.35
C VAL A 472 20.16 25.25 -0.89
N PHE A 473 20.11 25.86 -2.08
CA PHE A 473 20.73 25.33 -3.31
C PHE A 473 20.86 26.50 -4.32
N PRO A 474 22.07 26.92 -4.72
CA PRO A 474 22.21 27.89 -5.81
C PRO A 474 21.85 27.24 -7.16
N PRO A 475 21.37 28.02 -8.14
CA PRO A 475 21.04 27.49 -9.46
C PRO A 475 22.31 27.12 -10.22
N THR A 476 22.69 25.85 -10.26
CA THR A 476 23.78 25.37 -11.12
C THR A 476 23.22 24.83 -12.44
N SER A 477 23.47 25.62 -13.49
CA SER A 477 23.66 25.26 -14.90
C SER A 477 22.63 24.35 -15.59
N THR A 478 21.93 24.96 -16.54
CA THR A 478 21.33 24.41 -17.77
C THR A 478 21.80 22.99 -18.16
N PRO A 479 20.88 22.02 -18.39
CA PRO A 479 21.23 20.75 -18.99
C PRO A 479 21.61 20.95 -20.47
N ARG A 480 22.83 20.57 -20.85
CA ARG A 480 23.20 20.39 -22.26
C ARG A 480 22.24 19.36 -22.89
N ARG A 481 21.65 19.72 -24.02
CA ARG A 481 20.89 18.82 -24.92
C ARG A 481 21.67 17.52 -25.14
N VAL A 482 21.15 16.42 -24.61
CA VAL A 482 21.54 15.08 -25.03
C VAL A 482 20.84 14.82 -26.36
N ALA A 483 21.59 14.93 -27.46
CA ALA A 483 21.14 14.55 -28.78
C ALA A 483 20.89 13.03 -28.80
N LEU A 484 19.64 12.63 -29.05
CA LEU A 484 19.27 11.26 -29.41
C LEU A 484 20.01 10.90 -30.71
N ARG A 485 21.05 10.06 -30.61
CA ARG A 485 21.61 9.37 -31.78
C ARG A 485 20.54 8.42 -32.32
N LYS A 486 20.04 8.72 -33.52
CA LYS A 486 19.34 7.77 -34.38
C LYS A 486 20.28 6.56 -34.60
N ARG A 487 19.75 5.35 -34.40
CA ARG A 487 20.36 4.15 -34.99
C ARG A 487 19.91 4.11 -36.44
N ASP A 488 20.87 4.12 -37.36
CA ASP A 488 20.62 3.77 -38.74
C ASP A 488 20.40 2.24 -38.86
N PRO A 489 19.64 1.79 -39.87
CA PRO A 489 19.36 0.39 -40.10
C PRO A 489 20.39 -0.24 -41.04
N GLU A 490 21.01 -1.33 -40.61
CA GLU A 490 21.47 -2.45 -41.44
C GLU A 490 21.23 -3.76 -40.68
#